data_AF-A0A7W0W2I7-F1
#
_entry.id   AF-A0A7W0W2I7-F1
#
_cell.length_a   1.000
_cell.length_b   1.000
_cell.length_c   1.000
_cell.angle_alpha   90.00
_cell.angle_beta   90.00
_cell.angle_gamma   90.00
#
_symmetry.space_group_name_H-M   'P 1'
#
loop_
_entity.id
_entity.type
_entity.pdbx_description
1 polymer ?
#
loop_
_entity_poly.entity_id
_entity_poly.type
_entity_poly.pdbx_seq_one_letter_code
_entity_poly.pdbx_strand_id
1 'polypeptide(L)'
;RKQGADLAKQMDKAAPRVEIIRHPDVRRMLMLQKSFAEGLRAMVMWTASIQDQISISGGHGDESARQLEALNDFMLPLIKGYGSEKVYDLLAVSLQCLGGSGYCQDYPIEQYIRDQKIDSLYEGTTQIQALDLFFRKIGRDRGATLQALMGQIQKTTAGLPADLGVEKAALEAALGDVQSIMGTMLAKLGQSVYHVGFQGNRILFALAEIVIGWRLAVSAQVAHTAIGRLGATATGEDKAFYRGKLAAARFYAKNVLPGIGLARKLIEAGDLELMELPDDSW
;
A
#
# COMPACT_ATOMS: atom_id res chain seq x y z
N ARG A 1 -27.85 0.65 -3.53
CA ARG A 1 -28.71 0.92 -2.35
C ARG A 1 -29.14 2.38 -2.35
N LYS A 2 -30.45 2.69 -2.28
CA LYS A 2 -30.96 4.07 -2.15
C LYS A 2 -31.20 4.42 -0.69
N GLN A 3 -30.60 5.50 -0.18
CA GLN A 3 -30.77 5.95 1.21
C GLN A 3 -30.29 7.41 1.37
N GLY A 4 -31.09 8.24 2.05
CA GLY A 4 -30.80 9.65 2.27
C GLY A 4 -30.95 10.51 0.99
N ALA A 5 -31.01 11.83 1.17
CA ALA A 5 -30.92 12.81 0.09
C ALA A 5 -29.45 13.12 -0.24
N ASP A 6 -29.18 13.70 -1.41
CA ASP A 6 -27.85 14.23 -1.72
C ASP A 6 -27.41 15.25 -0.64
N LEU A 7 -26.14 15.23 -0.25
CA LEU A 7 -25.63 16.06 0.84
C LEU A 7 -25.87 17.56 0.58
N ALA A 8 -25.79 18.00 -0.68
CA ALA A 8 -26.05 19.39 -1.05
C ALA A 8 -27.52 19.82 -0.84
N LYS A 9 -28.43 18.86 -0.67
CA LYS A 9 -29.87 19.06 -0.45
C LYS A 9 -30.34 18.55 0.91
N GLN A 10 -29.44 18.34 1.87
CA GLN A 10 -29.77 17.71 3.16
C GLN A 10 -30.87 18.46 3.95
N MET A 11 -30.97 19.78 3.79
CA MET A 11 -31.99 20.60 4.47
C MET A 11 -33.37 20.55 3.78
N ASP A 12 -33.45 20.11 2.54
CA ASP A 12 -34.70 19.95 1.80
C ASP A 12 -35.32 18.58 2.10
N LYS A 13 -36.34 18.57 2.96
CA LYS A 13 -37.06 17.34 3.33
C LYS A 13 -37.82 16.70 2.18
N ALA A 14 -38.08 17.43 1.09
CA ALA A 14 -38.71 16.91 -0.12
C ALA A 14 -37.71 16.39 -1.16
N ALA A 15 -36.40 16.53 -0.91
CA ALA A 15 -35.38 16.08 -1.83
C ALA A 15 -35.48 14.56 -2.11
N PRO A 16 -35.29 14.12 -3.36
CA PRO A 16 -35.38 12.71 -3.71
C PRO A 16 -34.22 11.93 -3.07
N ARG A 17 -34.49 10.67 -2.70
CA ARG A 17 -33.45 9.77 -2.20
C ARG A 17 -32.46 9.43 -3.30
N VAL A 18 -31.18 9.40 -2.95
CA VAL A 18 -30.09 9.04 -3.87
C VAL A 18 -29.49 7.68 -3.54
N GLU A 19 -28.78 7.12 -4.50
CA GLU A 19 -27.92 5.96 -4.23
C GLU A 19 -26.77 6.35 -3.30
N ILE A 20 -26.38 5.45 -2.40
CA ILE A 20 -25.36 5.74 -1.38
C ILE A 20 -24.00 6.13 -1.98
N ILE A 21 -23.70 5.73 -3.22
CA ILE A 21 -22.47 6.15 -3.93
C ILE A 21 -22.44 7.66 -4.22
N ARG A 22 -23.54 8.39 -4.04
CA ARG A 22 -23.57 9.85 -4.11
C ARG A 22 -23.05 10.51 -2.82
N HIS A 23 -22.98 9.78 -1.71
CA HIS A 23 -22.48 10.30 -0.44
C HIS A 23 -20.94 10.37 -0.44
N PRO A 24 -20.34 11.47 0.03
CA PRO A 24 -18.88 11.66 0.00
C PRO A 24 -18.10 10.57 0.74
N ASP A 25 -18.53 10.19 1.95
CA ASP A 25 -17.81 9.19 2.74
C ASP A 25 -17.87 7.79 2.09
N VAL A 26 -19.01 7.42 1.48
CA VAL A 26 -19.12 6.17 0.72
C VAL A 26 -18.16 6.18 -0.47
N ARG A 27 -18.02 7.30 -1.18
CA ARG A 27 -17.02 7.42 -2.26
C ARG A 27 -15.59 7.32 -1.75
N ARG A 28 -15.28 7.95 -0.60
CA ARG A 28 -13.97 7.85 0.05
C ARG A 28 -13.67 6.40 0.42
N MET A 29 -14.60 5.71 1.07
CA MET A 29 -14.47 4.30 1.46
C MET A 29 -14.28 3.39 0.25
N LEU A 30 -15.07 3.56 -0.81
CA LEU A 30 -14.96 2.77 -2.04
C LEU A 30 -13.66 3.03 -2.78
N MET A 31 -13.20 4.29 -2.84
CA MET A 31 -11.92 4.63 -3.49
C MET A 31 -10.72 4.12 -2.68
N LEU A 32 -10.80 4.15 -1.34
CA LEU A 32 -9.81 3.54 -0.46
C LEU A 32 -9.68 2.04 -0.75
N GLN A 33 -10.80 1.31 -0.72
CA GLN A 33 -10.84 -0.11 -1.07
C GLN A 33 -10.29 -0.38 -2.47
N LYS A 34 -10.75 0.35 -3.48
CA LYS A 34 -10.32 0.19 -4.87
C LYS A 34 -8.81 0.42 -5.03
N SER A 35 -8.29 1.52 -4.49
CA SER A 35 -6.88 1.90 -4.65
C SER A 35 -5.95 0.85 -4.05
N PHE A 36 -6.27 0.34 -2.87
CA PHE A 36 -5.49 -0.74 -2.27
C PHE A 36 -5.68 -2.09 -2.96
N ALA A 37 -6.90 -2.50 -3.28
CA ALA A 37 -7.13 -3.78 -3.95
C ALA A 37 -6.41 -3.87 -5.30
N GLU A 38 -6.42 -2.78 -6.07
CA GLU A 38 -5.71 -2.72 -7.35
C GLU A 38 -4.20 -2.60 -7.19
N GLY A 39 -3.75 -1.81 -6.21
CA GLY A 39 -2.34 -1.61 -5.93
C GLY A 39 -1.64 -2.85 -5.37
N LEU A 40 -2.29 -3.55 -4.42
CA LEU A 40 -1.84 -4.85 -3.90
C LEU A 40 -1.77 -5.89 -5.02
N ARG A 41 -2.81 -5.98 -5.87
CA ARG A 41 -2.78 -6.87 -7.03
C ARG A 41 -1.61 -6.55 -7.96
N ALA A 42 -1.37 -5.26 -8.25
CA ALA A 42 -0.27 -4.85 -9.10
C ALA A 42 1.11 -5.14 -8.49
N MET A 43 1.24 -5.06 -7.16
CA MET A 43 2.44 -5.45 -6.42
C MET A 43 2.67 -6.96 -6.51
N VAL A 44 1.65 -7.77 -6.18
CA VAL A 44 1.73 -9.25 -6.24
C VAL A 44 2.07 -9.72 -7.66
N MET A 45 1.37 -9.23 -8.67
CA MET A 45 1.60 -9.64 -10.06
C MET A 45 2.97 -9.22 -10.57
N TRP A 46 3.46 -8.05 -10.15
CA TRP A 46 4.81 -7.61 -10.49
C TRP A 46 5.87 -8.48 -9.82
N THR A 47 5.70 -8.83 -8.54
CA THR A 47 6.60 -9.75 -7.84
C THR A 47 6.57 -11.15 -8.45
N ALA A 48 5.40 -11.68 -8.82
CA ALA A 48 5.30 -12.95 -9.55
C ALA A 48 6.06 -12.91 -10.88
N SER A 49 5.97 -11.81 -11.64
CA SER A 49 6.74 -11.67 -12.89
C SER A 49 8.26 -11.68 -12.69
N ILE A 50 8.75 -11.35 -11.49
CA ILE A 50 10.18 -11.46 -11.15
C ILE A 50 10.55 -12.94 -10.97
N GLN A 51 9.66 -13.77 -10.44
CA GLN A 51 9.88 -15.22 -10.30
C GLN A 51 10.00 -15.92 -11.66
N ASP A 52 9.20 -15.49 -12.64
CA ASP A 52 9.36 -15.95 -14.02
C ASP A 52 10.70 -15.49 -14.61
N GLN A 53 11.11 -14.24 -14.37
CA GLN A 53 12.40 -13.72 -14.82
C GLN A 53 13.58 -14.46 -14.18
N ILE A 54 13.49 -14.88 -12.91
CA ILE A 54 14.48 -15.74 -12.25
C ILE A 54 14.58 -17.06 -13.01
N SER A 55 13.44 -17.69 -13.31
CA SER A 55 13.40 -18.97 -14.05
C SER A 55 14.00 -18.86 -15.45
N ILE A 56 13.80 -17.73 -16.13
CA ILE A 56 14.39 -17.43 -17.44
C ILE A 56 15.90 -17.17 -17.33
N SER A 57 16.35 -16.57 -16.23
CA SER A 57 17.75 -16.19 -15.98
C SER A 57 18.56 -17.32 -15.33
N GLY A 58 18.35 -18.56 -15.77
CA GLY A 58 19.09 -19.73 -15.26
C GLY A 58 18.49 -20.41 -14.03
N GLY A 59 17.48 -19.82 -13.41
CA GLY A 59 16.77 -20.39 -12.26
C GLY A 59 17.40 -20.07 -10.91
N HIS A 60 16.87 -20.70 -9.87
CA HIS A 60 17.26 -20.39 -8.50
C HIS A 60 18.71 -20.76 -8.19
N GLY A 61 19.45 -19.83 -7.59
CA GLY A 61 20.88 -19.99 -7.26
C GLY A 61 21.85 -19.73 -8.43
N ASP A 62 21.37 -19.40 -9.63
CA ASP A 62 22.22 -18.96 -10.73
C ASP A 62 22.70 -17.51 -10.50
N GLU A 63 23.97 -17.23 -10.79
CA GLU A 63 24.55 -15.90 -10.59
C GLU A 63 23.84 -14.82 -11.45
N SER A 64 23.33 -15.20 -12.63
CA SER A 64 22.59 -14.27 -13.49
C SER A 64 21.18 -13.95 -12.97
N ALA A 65 20.59 -14.79 -12.12
CA ALA A 65 19.31 -14.54 -11.44
C ALA A 65 19.46 -13.83 -10.09
N ARG A 66 20.67 -13.78 -9.50
CA ARG A 66 20.92 -13.36 -8.12
C ARG A 66 20.26 -12.05 -7.68
N GLN A 67 20.29 -11.02 -8.53
CA GLN A 67 19.67 -9.72 -8.21
C GLN A 67 18.13 -9.80 -8.21
N LEU A 68 17.57 -10.59 -9.13
CA LEU A 68 16.13 -10.82 -9.21
C LEU A 68 15.65 -11.65 -8.00
N GLU A 69 16.43 -12.64 -7.57
CA GLU A 69 16.16 -13.40 -6.35
C GLU A 69 16.13 -12.50 -5.13
N ALA A 70 17.15 -11.66 -4.94
CA ALA A 70 17.20 -10.72 -3.83
C ALA A 70 16.00 -9.76 -3.82
N LEU A 71 15.59 -9.27 -5.00
CA LEU A 71 14.42 -8.42 -5.14
C LEU A 71 13.12 -9.17 -4.83
N ASN A 72 12.94 -10.39 -5.34
CA ASN A 72 11.78 -11.22 -5.02
C ASN A 72 11.69 -11.44 -3.50
N ASP A 73 12.79 -11.86 -2.89
CA ASP A 73 12.91 -12.12 -1.46
C ASP A 73 12.59 -10.90 -0.60
N PHE A 74 12.98 -9.71 -1.05
CA PHE A 74 12.66 -8.45 -0.41
C PHE A 74 11.16 -8.13 -0.48
N MET A 75 10.50 -8.47 -1.60
CA MET A 75 9.08 -8.19 -1.81
C MET A 75 8.14 -9.11 -1.04
N LEU A 76 8.54 -10.36 -0.76
CA LEU A 76 7.72 -11.33 -0.05
C LEU A 76 7.19 -10.84 1.32
N PRO A 77 8.01 -10.30 2.25
CA PRO A 77 7.49 -9.79 3.51
C PRO A 77 6.57 -8.57 3.35
N LEU A 78 6.75 -7.75 2.31
CA LEU A 78 5.82 -6.65 2.00
C LEU A 78 4.46 -7.18 1.59
N ILE A 79 4.42 -8.20 0.73
CA ILE A 79 3.18 -8.84 0.30
C ILE A 79 2.51 -9.54 1.49
N LYS A 80 3.25 -10.38 2.22
CA LYS A 80 2.71 -11.18 3.32
C LYS A 80 2.33 -10.27 4.49
N GLY A 81 3.30 -9.56 5.07
CA GLY A 81 3.13 -8.82 6.31
C GLY A 81 2.20 -7.62 6.16
N TYR A 82 2.45 -6.72 5.21
CA TYR A 82 1.55 -5.57 5.02
C TYR A 82 0.24 -5.94 4.35
N GLY A 83 0.27 -6.81 3.32
CA GLY A 83 -0.93 -7.20 2.60
C GLY A 83 -1.98 -7.86 3.52
N SER A 84 -1.56 -8.79 4.39
CA SER A 84 -2.49 -9.47 5.31
C SER A 84 -3.17 -8.51 6.29
N GLU A 85 -2.42 -7.61 6.93
CA GLU A 85 -2.97 -6.60 7.84
C GLU A 85 -3.88 -5.62 7.10
N LYS A 86 -3.44 -5.13 5.94
CA LYS A 86 -4.18 -4.10 5.21
C LYS A 86 -5.48 -4.61 4.63
N VAL A 87 -5.54 -5.85 4.15
CA VAL A 87 -6.78 -6.44 3.63
C VAL A 87 -7.80 -6.60 4.76
N TYR A 88 -7.38 -7.00 5.96
CA TYR A 88 -8.28 -7.10 7.12
C TYR A 88 -8.93 -5.74 7.45
N ASP A 89 -8.13 -4.66 7.51
CA ASP A 89 -8.64 -3.30 7.73
C ASP A 89 -9.63 -2.87 6.63
N LEU A 90 -9.32 -3.16 5.37
CA LEU A 90 -10.16 -2.76 4.25
C LEU A 90 -11.48 -3.52 4.20
N LEU A 91 -11.52 -4.77 4.65
CA LEU A 91 -12.76 -5.55 4.75
C LEU A 91 -13.70 -4.97 5.80
N ALA A 92 -13.19 -4.39 6.90
CA ALA A 92 -14.03 -3.63 7.83
C ALA A 92 -14.66 -2.40 7.14
N VAL A 93 -13.92 -1.72 6.26
CA VAL A 93 -14.46 -0.62 5.43
C VAL A 93 -15.48 -1.15 4.41
N SER A 94 -15.26 -2.33 3.83
CA SER A 94 -16.22 -2.99 2.95
C SER A 94 -17.53 -3.30 3.68
N LEU A 95 -17.45 -3.81 4.91
CA LEU A 95 -18.60 -4.10 5.76
C LEU A 95 -19.37 -2.82 6.07
N GLN A 96 -18.66 -1.74 6.42
CA GLN A 96 -19.24 -0.44 6.72
C GLN A 96 -20.09 0.11 5.55
N CYS A 97 -19.68 -0.13 4.29
CA CYS A 97 -20.45 0.28 3.11
C CYS A 97 -21.83 -0.36 3.02
N LEU A 98 -22.04 -1.54 3.62
CA LEU A 98 -23.34 -2.23 3.65
C LEU A 98 -24.21 -1.78 4.84
N GLY A 99 -23.66 -1.02 5.80
CA GLY A 99 -24.34 -0.67 7.04
C GLY A 99 -24.71 -1.92 7.85
N GLY A 100 -25.86 -1.89 8.54
CA GLY A 100 -26.29 -3.02 9.39
C GLY A 100 -26.40 -4.36 8.64
N SER A 101 -26.74 -4.34 7.36
CA SER A 101 -26.78 -5.57 6.54
C SER A 101 -25.40 -6.23 6.37
N GLY A 102 -24.31 -5.47 6.49
CA GLY A 102 -22.96 -6.02 6.43
C GLY A 102 -22.60 -6.90 7.63
N TYR A 103 -23.34 -6.76 8.74
CA TYR A 103 -23.15 -7.59 9.94
C TYR A 103 -23.91 -8.92 9.87
N CYS A 104 -24.81 -9.09 8.90
CA CYS A 104 -25.57 -10.32 8.71
C CYS A 104 -24.80 -11.32 7.84
N GLN A 105 -24.99 -12.61 8.10
CA GLN A 105 -24.38 -13.71 7.33
C GLN A 105 -25.00 -13.88 5.93
N ASP A 106 -26.10 -13.19 5.63
CA ASP A 106 -26.67 -13.09 4.28
C ASP A 106 -25.70 -12.45 3.27
N TYR A 107 -24.73 -11.67 3.76
CA TYR A 107 -23.67 -11.07 2.96
C TYR A 107 -22.30 -11.62 3.37
N PRO A 108 -21.39 -11.86 2.41
CA PRO A 108 -20.18 -12.64 2.69
C PRO A 108 -19.07 -11.84 3.41
N ILE A 109 -19.23 -10.54 3.63
CA ILE A 109 -18.13 -9.69 4.13
C ILE A 109 -17.74 -10.06 5.57
N GLU A 110 -18.70 -10.42 6.42
CA GLU A 110 -18.40 -10.91 7.76
C GLU A 110 -17.53 -12.18 7.72
N GLN A 111 -17.81 -13.08 6.78
CA GLN A 111 -17.02 -14.27 6.55
C GLN A 111 -15.62 -13.91 6.05
N TYR A 112 -15.51 -13.00 5.08
CA TYR A 112 -14.20 -12.55 4.59
C TYR A 112 -13.35 -11.97 5.72
N ILE A 113 -13.92 -11.19 6.64
CA ILE A 113 -13.18 -10.65 7.80
C ILE A 113 -12.65 -11.79 8.69
N ARG A 114 -13.50 -12.78 9.01
CA ARG A 114 -13.09 -13.93 9.82
C ARG A 114 -11.97 -14.72 9.14
N ASP A 115 -12.16 -15.05 7.87
CA ASP A 115 -11.24 -15.87 7.09
C ASP A 115 -9.92 -15.13 6.83
N GLN A 116 -9.94 -13.79 6.70
CA GLN A 116 -8.75 -12.97 6.48
C GLN A 116 -7.84 -12.83 7.70
N LYS A 117 -8.37 -12.94 8.94
CA LYS A 117 -7.56 -12.66 10.14
C LYS A 117 -6.36 -13.59 10.29
N ILE A 118 -6.50 -14.84 9.85
CA ILE A 118 -5.44 -15.86 9.93
C ILE A 118 -4.19 -15.46 9.14
N ASP A 119 -4.34 -14.65 8.09
CA ASP A 119 -3.24 -14.29 7.18
C ASP A 119 -2.12 -13.51 7.86
N SER A 120 -2.46 -12.75 8.91
CA SER A 120 -1.48 -12.00 9.71
C SER A 120 -0.75 -12.88 10.75
N LEU A 121 -1.18 -14.13 10.94
CA LEU A 121 -0.73 -15.02 12.01
C LEU A 121 0.09 -16.20 11.49
N TYR A 122 -0.45 -16.98 10.54
CA TYR A 122 0.24 -18.14 9.99
C TYR A 122 1.46 -17.74 9.14
N GLU A 123 2.33 -18.69 8.79
CA GLU A 123 3.51 -18.44 7.95
C GLU A 123 4.39 -17.26 8.42
N GLY A 124 4.43 -17.04 9.75
CA GLY A 124 5.15 -15.96 10.42
C GLY A 124 4.31 -14.70 10.61
N THR A 125 4.13 -14.28 11.87
CA THR A 125 3.36 -13.08 12.22
C THR A 125 3.90 -11.81 11.57
N THR A 126 3.12 -10.73 11.51
CA THR A 126 3.56 -9.44 10.95
C THR A 126 4.89 -8.96 11.52
N GLN A 127 5.09 -9.13 12.83
CA GLN A 127 6.38 -8.80 13.46
C GLN A 127 7.53 -9.66 12.93
N ILE A 128 7.32 -10.96 12.76
CA ILE A 128 8.33 -11.86 12.19
C ILE A 128 8.67 -11.45 10.74
N GLN A 129 7.67 -11.05 9.94
CA GLN A 129 7.90 -10.53 8.59
C GLN A 129 8.74 -9.24 8.60
N ALA A 130 8.45 -8.33 9.54
CA ALA A 130 9.19 -7.10 9.69
C ALA A 130 10.66 -7.34 10.09
N LEU A 131 10.90 -8.28 11.00
CA LEU A 131 12.24 -8.67 11.42
C LEU A 131 13.01 -9.37 10.29
N ASP A 132 12.36 -10.25 9.52
CA ASP A 132 12.95 -10.88 8.33
C ASP A 132 13.33 -9.83 7.29
N LEU A 133 12.43 -8.89 6.97
CA LEU A 133 12.71 -7.77 6.07
C LEU A 133 13.94 -6.99 6.52
N PHE A 134 13.96 -6.54 7.78
CA PHE A 134 15.02 -5.66 8.26
C PHE A 134 16.37 -6.39 8.36
N PHE A 135 16.44 -7.53 9.05
CA PHE A 135 17.72 -8.19 9.29
C PHE A 135 18.21 -9.00 8.09
N ARG A 136 17.31 -9.71 7.39
CA ARG A 136 17.71 -10.64 6.33
C ARG A 136 17.65 -10.02 4.94
N LYS A 137 16.60 -9.24 4.64
CA LYS A 137 16.41 -8.68 3.28
C LYS A 137 17.09 -7.32 3.08
N ILE A 138 17.30 -6.55 4.14
CA ILE A 138 18.04 -5.28 4.11
C ILE A 138 19.44 -5.44 4.73
N GLY A 139 19.54 -6.05 5.92
CA GLY A 139 20.81 -6.14 6.65
C GLY A 139 21.89 -6.94 5.91
N ARG A 140 21.52 -8.09 5.33
CA ARG A 140 22.48 -9.04 4.72
C ARG A 140 23.22 -8.48 3.51
N ASP A 141 22.55 -7.69 2.69
CA ASP A 141 23.13 -7.07 1.48
C ASP A 141 23.49 -5.58 1.68
N ARG A 142 23.46 -5.11 2.93
CA ARG A 142 23.72 -3.73 3.33
C ARG A 142 22.80 -2.72 2.62
N GLY A 143 21.57 -3.12 2.31
CA GLY A 143 20.54 -2.30 1.71
C GLY A 143 20.66 -2.12 0.21
N ALA A 144 21.52 -2.88 -0.47
CA ALA A 144 21.72 -2.78 -1.92
C ALA A 144 20.41 -3.00 -2.70
N THR A 145 19.62 -4.01 -2.32
CA THR A 145 18.32 -4.30 -2.94
C THR A 145 17.31 -3.17 -2.72
N LEU A 146 17.24 -2.64 -1.50
CA LEU A 146 16.37 -1.50 -1.19
C LEU A 146 16.76 -0.26 -2.01
N GLN A 147 18.05 0.05 -2.09
CA GLN A 147 18.55 1.18 -2.89
C GLN A 147 18.20 1.00 -4.38
N ALA A 148 18.38 -0.20 -4.93
CA ALA A 148 18.02 -0.50 -6.31
C ALA A 148 16.51 -0.33 -6.55
N LEU A 149 15.65 -0.80 -5.63
CA LEU A 149 14.21 -0.61 -5.70
C LEU A 149 13.83 0.87 -5.64
N MET A 150 14.37 1.64 -4.69
CA MET A 150 14.13 3.08 -4.59
C MET A 150 14.57 3.81 -5.87
N GLY A 151 15.68 3.40 -6.48
CA GLY A 151 16.14 3.92 -7.77
C GLY A 151 15.16 3.65 -8.92
N GLN A 152 14.52 2.46 -8.96
CA GLN A 152 13.47 2.16 -9.94
C GLN A 152 12.22 3.03 -9.74
N ILE A 153 11.81 3.24 -8.49
CA ILE A 153 10.69 4.11 -8.14
C ILE A 153 11.02 5.55 -8.56
N GLN A 154 12.21 6.05 -8.23
CA GLN A 154 12.66 7.39 -8.59
C GLN A 154 12.70 7.58 -10.11
N LYS A 155 13.27 6.63 -10.85
CA LYS A 155 13.32 6.66 -12.32
C LYS A 155 11.92 6.72 -12.94
N THR A 156 11.00 5.89 -12.44
CA THR A 156 9.60 5.90 -12.90
C THR A 156 8.94 7.24 -12.60
N THR A 157 9.11 7.72 -11.37
CA THR A 157 8.51 8.97 -10.86
C THR A 157 8.98 10.18 -11.66
N ALA A 158 10.27 10.24 -12.00
CA ALA A 158 10.85 11.29 -12.82
C ALA A 158 10.23 11.32 -14.24
N GLY A 159 9.90 10.16 -14.80
CA GLY A 159 9.31 9.99 -16.12
C GLY A 159 7.78 10.07 -16.19
N LEU A 160 7.09 10.36 -15.08
CA LEU A 160 5.64 10.54 -15.09
C LEU A 160 5.24 11.77 -15.94
N PRO A 161 4.15 11.69 -16.72
CA PRO A 161 3.65 12.82 -17.49
C PRO A 161 3.21 13.98 -16.60
N ALA A 162 3.23 15.21 -17.13
CA ALA A 162 2.91 16.43 -16.37
C ALA A 162 1.53 16.38 -15.69
N ASP A 163 0.53 15.74 -16.33
CA ASP A 163 -0.81 15.56 -15.77
C ASP A 163 -0.85 14.71 -14.50
N LEU A 164 0.20 13.93 -14.23
CA LEU A 164 0.39 13.13 -13.02
C LEU A 164 1.30 13.84 -11.98
N GLY A 165 1.36 15.17 -12.02
CA GLY A 165 2.22 15.97 -11.13
C GLY A 165 1.98 15.77 -9.63
N VAL A 166 0.73 15.51 -9.19
CA VAL A 166 0.45 15.24 -7.76
C VAL A 166 1.00 13.88 -7.33
N GLU A 167 0.82 12.84 -8.15
CA GLU A 167 1.34 11.51 -7.90
C GLU A 167 2.87 11.55 -7.87
N LYS A 168 3.47 12.30 -8.80
CA LYS A 168 4.91 12.55 -8.84
C LYS A 168 5.41 13.19 -7.54
N ALA A 169 4.83 14.33 -7.15
CA ALA A 169 5.24 15.04 -5.94
C ALA A 169 5.07 14.20 -4.66
N ALA A 170 3.98 13.42 -4.57
CA ALA A 170 3.72 12.56 -3.42
C ALA A 170 4.73 11.39 -3.34
N LEU A 171 5.10 10.79 -4.48
CA LEU A 171 6.12 9.74 -4.54
C LEU A 171 7.52 10.29 -4.22
N GLU A 172 7.86 11.49 -4.70
CA GLU A 172 9.13 12.16 -4.37
C GLU A 172 9.23 12.44 -2.86
N ALA A 173 8.15 12.95 -2.25
CA ALA A 173 8.08 13.15 -0.80
C ALA A 173 8.22 11.82 -0.04
N ALA A 174 7.47 10.78 -0.44
CA ALA A 174 7.54 9.45 0.17
C ALA A 174 8.93 8.82 0.06
N LEU A 175 9.64 8.99 -1.07
CA LEU A 175 11.02 8.54 -1.23
C LEU A 175 11.94 9.21 -0.20
N GLY A 176 11.82 10.53 -0.02
CA GLY A 176 12.59 11.27 0.99
C GLY A 176 12.26 10.85 2.42
N ASP A 177 10.98 10.58 2.70
CA ASP A 177 10.55 10.09 4.01
C ASP A 177 11.11 8.69 4.30
N VAL A 178 11.08 7.76 3.34
CA VAL A 178 11.67 6.41 3.47
C VAL A 178 13.18 6.48 3.69
N GLN A 179 13.89 7.33 2.95
CA GLN A 179 15.33 7.55 3.16
C GLN A 179 15.62 8.03 4.58
N SER A 180 14.83 8.96 5.09
CA SER A 180 14.98 9.50 6.45
C SER A 180 14.65 8.46 7.52
N ILE A 181 13.62 7.62 7.30
CA ILE A 181 13.30 6.47 8.16
C ILE A 181 14.51 5.54 8.26
N MET A 182 15.10 5.16 7.12
CA MET A 182 16.23 4.23 7.11
C MET A 182 17.48 4.83 7.77
N GLY A 183 17.77 6.11 7.54
CA GLY A 183 18.87 6.81 8.19
C GLY A 183 18.72 6.88 9.71
N THR A 184 17.51 7.22 10.18
CA THR A 184 17.17 7.25 11.61
C THR A 184 17.33 5.86 12.24
N MET A 185 16.81 4.83 11.57
CA MET A 185 16.87 3.46 12.09
C MET A 185 18.28 2.91 12.15
N LEU A 186 19.14 3.27 11.20
CA LEU A 186 20.56 2.89 11.25
C LEU A 186 21.27 3.52 12.45
N ALA A 187 21.01 4.80 12.74
CA ALA A 187 21.56 5.46 13.92
C ALA A 187 21.08 4.82 15.23
N LYS A 188 19.77 4.54 15.33
CA LYS A 188 19.15 3.88 16.49
C LYS A 188 19.60 2.44 16.68
N LEU A 189 19.86 1.71 15.59
CA LEU A 189 20.43 0.35 15.67
C LEU A 189 21.81 0.34 16.34
N GLY A 190 22.61 1.39 16.15
CA GLY A 190 23.89 1.56 16.85
C GLY A 190 23.75 1.77 18.37
N GLN A 191 22.57 2.15 18.84
CA GLN A 191 22.25 2.30 20.26
C GLN A 191 21.70 0.99 20.84
N SER A 192 20.71 0.39 20.18
CA SER A 192 20.11 -0.88 20.59
C SER A 192 19.31 -1.54 19.48
N VAL A 193 19.37 -2.87 19.44
CA VAL A 193 18.58 -3.70 18.51
C VAL A 193 17.07 -3.62 18.78
N TYR A 194 16.65 -3.25 20.00
CA TYR A 194 15.23 -3.16 20.36
C TYR A 194 14.46 -2.11 19.56
N HIS A 195 15.13 -1.08 19.03
CA HIS A 195 14.48 -0.13 18.14
C HIS A 195 13.92 -0.82 16.88
N VAL A 196 14.61 -1.83 16.34
CA VAL A 196 14.10 -2.61 15.19
C VAL A 196 12.88 -3.42 15.60
N GLY A 197 12.90 -4.04 16.78
CA GLY A 197 11.74 -4.73 17.33
C GLY A 197 10.53 -3.79 17.46
N PHE A 198 10.76 -2.58 17.96
CA PHE A 198 9.70 -1.63 18.25
C PHE A 198 9.14 -0.91 17.01
N GLN A 199 9.98 -0.67 16.00
CA GLN A 199 9.62 0.11 14.81
C GLN A 199 9.45 -0.72 13.54
N GLY A 200 9.81 -2.01 13.57
CA GLY A 200 9.85 -2.89 12.40
C GLY A 200 8.57 -2.87 11.56
N ASN A 201 7.40 -2.99 12.19
CA ASN A 201 6.13 -2.97 11.48
C ASN A 201 5.87 -1.64 10.77
N ARG A 202 6.25 -0.50 11.38
CA ARG A 202 6.09 0.82 10.74
C ARG A 202 6.96 0.95 9.49
N ILE A 203 8.18 0.42 9.54
CA ILE A 203 9.10 0.39 8.39
C ILE A 203 8.55 -0.51 7.30
N LEU A 204 8.13 -1.73 7.66
CA LEU A 204 7.50 -2.69 6.75
C LEU A 204 6.32 -2.05 6.00
N PHE A 205 5.46 -1.35 6.73
CA PHE A 205 4.25 -0.74 6.16
C PHE A 205 4.61 0.44 5.24
N ALA A 206 5.53 1.31 5.66
CA ALA A 206 5.99 2.43 4.84
C ALA A 206 6.60 1.96 3.51
N LEU A 207 7.40 0.90 3.54
CA LEU A 207 8.01 0.30 2.34
C LEU A 207 6.96 -0.34 1.43
N ALA A 208 5.93 -0.98 1.98
CA ALA A 208 4.86 -1.55 1.18
C ALA A 208 4.00 -0.46 0.53
N GLU A 209 3.67 0.60 1.28
CA GLU A 209 2.84 1.72 0.79
C GLU A 209 3.50 2.49 -0.34
N ILE A 210 4.81 2.76 -0.27
CA ILE A 210 5.51 3.41 -1.37
C ILE A 210 5.55 2.53 -2.63
N VAL A 211 5.73 1.21 -2.49
CA VAL A 211 5.68 0.29 -3.63
C VAL A 211 4.28 0.26 -4.24
N ILE A 212 3.23 0.17 -3.43
CA ILE A 212 1.84 0.22 -3.90
C ILE A 212 1.55 1.54 -4.65
N GLY A 213 1.94 2.67 -4.07
CA GLY A 213 1.82 3.98 -4.70
C GLY A 213 2.54 4.05 -6.06
N TRP A 214 3.75 3.50 -6.13
CA TRP A 214 4.50 3.39 -7.37
C TRP A 214 3.79 2.52 -8.42
N ARG A 215 3.28 1.34 -8.05
CA ARG A 215 2.54 0.46 -8.97
C ARG A 215 1.23 1.11 -9.48
N LEU A 216 0.56 1.88 -8.63
CA LEU A 216 -0.60 2.68 -9.03
C LEU A 216 -0.21 3.81 -10.01
N ALA A 217 0.93 4.48 -9.79
CA ALA A 217 1.44 5.49 -10.70
C ALA A 217 1.82 4.92 -12.07
N VAL A 218 2.44 3.73 -12.12
CA VAL A 218 2.68 2.99 -13.38
C VAL A 218 1.36 2.71 -14.10
N SER A 219 0.35 2.22 -13.37
CA SER A 219 -0.98 1.97 -13.94
C SER A 219 -1.65 3.25 -14.46
N ALA A 220 -1.47 4.36 -13.75
CA ALA A 220 -1.98 5.67 -14.15
C ALA A 220 -1.29 6.21 -15.40
N GLN A 221 0.02 6.01 -15.56
CA GLN A 221 0.76 6.40 -16.77
C GLN A 221 0.26 5.63 -17.99
N VAL A 222 0.04 4.31 -17.85
CA VAL A 222 -0.56 3.48 -18.91
C VAL A 222 -1.97 3.96 -19.23
N ALA A 223 -2.79 4.23 -18.21
CA ALA A 223 -4.16 4.73 -18.39
C ALA A 223 -4.20 6.11 -19.07
N HIS A 224 -3.28 7.01 -18.73
CA HIS A 224 -3.13 8.32 -19.37
C HIS A 224 -2.84 8.17 -20.86
N THR A 225 -1.88 7.31 -21.22
CA THR A 225 -1.54 7.00 -22.61
C THR A 225 -2.72 6.38 -23.36
N ALA A 226 -3.42 5.43 -22.74
CA ALA A 226 -4.56 4.75 -23.34
C ALA A 226 -5.72 5.72 -23.61
N ILE A 227 -6.02 6.63 -22.68
CA ILE A 227 -7.04 7.67 -22.88
C ILE A 227 -6.65 8.59 -24.06
N GLY A 228 -5.37 8.97 -24.17
CA GLY A 228 -4.88 9.75 -25.31
C GLY A 228 -5.13 9.06 -26.65
N ARG A 229 -4.92 7.74 -26.72
CA ARG A 229 -5.16 6.92 -27.93
C ARG A 229 -6.63 6.72 -28.26
N LEU A 230 -7.49 6.57 -27.25
CA LEU A 230 -8.93 6.41 -27.43
C LEU A 230 -9.60 7.68 -28.00
N GLY A 231 -8.94 8.84 -27.89
CA GLY A 231 -9.46 10.12 -28.39
C GLY A 231 -10.57 10.73 -27.52
N ALA A 232 -10.87 12.01 -27.76
CA ALA A 232 -11.80 12.78 -26.92
C ALA A 232 -13.24 12.21 -26.93
N THR A 233 -13.65 11.60 -28.05
CA THR A 233 -15.01 11.10 -28.30
C THR A 233 -15.23 9.65 -27.89
N ALA A 234 -14.21 8.91 -27.46
CA ALA A 234 -14.41 7.56 -26.96
C ALA A 234 -15.42 7.56 -25.80
N THR A 235 -16.35 6.62 -25.85
CA THR A 235 -17.32 6.32 -24.80
C THR A 235 -17.24 4.82 -24.49
N GLY A 236 -17.77 4.39 -23.35
CA GLY A 236 -17.79 2.98 -22.97
C GLY A 236 -16.89 2.62 -21.78
N GLU A 237 -16.83 1.31 -21.52
CA GLU A 237 -16.26 0.72 -20.32
C GLU A 237 -14.75 0.97 -20.17
N ASP A 238 -13.99 0.91 -21.27
CA ASP A 238 -12.53 1.15 -21.26
C ASP A 238 -12.18 2.54 -20.75
N LYS A 239 -12.88 3.57 -21.22
CA LYS A 239 -12.63 4.95 -20.77
C LYS A 239 -12.98 5.12 -19.30
N ALA A 240 -14.03 4.46 -18.82
CA ALA A 240 -14.40 4.47 -17.40
C ALA A 240 -13.34 3.75 -16.55
N PHE A 241 -12.83 2.61 -17.02
CA PHE A 241 -11.75 1.86 -16.38
C PHE A 241 -10.47 2.71 -16.23
N TYR A 242 -9.99 3.29 -17.32
CA TYR A 242 -8.77 4.12 -17.28
C TYR A 242 -8.94 5.38 -16.44
N ARG A 243 -10.10 6.04 -16.48
CA ARG A 243 -10.42 7.14 -15.55
C ARG A 243 -10.39 6.68 -14.09
N GLY A 244 -10.89 5.48 -13.82
CA GLY A 244 -10.82 4.86 -12.50
C GLY A 244 -9.38 4.63 -12.03
N LYS A 245 -8.46 4.22 -12.93
CA LYS A 245 -7.02 4.07 -12.62
C LYS A 245 -6.37 5.39 -12.24
N LEU A 246 -6.62 6.45 -13.00
CA LEU A 246 -6.14 7.80 -12.69
C LEU A 246 -6.67 8.29 -11.34
N ALA A 247 -7.97 8.09 -11.08
CA ALA A 247 -8.59 8.50 -9.81
C ALA A 247 -8.04 7.74 -8.61
N ALA A 248 -7.81 6.43 -8.74
CA ALA A 248 -7.24 5.60 -7.69
C ALA A 248 -5.81 6.02 -7.34
N ALA A 249 -4.95 6.25 -8.34
CA ALA A 249 -3.59 6.74 -8.13
C ALA A 249 -3.58 8.11 -7.46
N ARG A 250 -4.42 9.06 -7.92
CA ARG A 250 -4.54 10.39 -7.32
C ARG A 250 -5.01 10.33 -5.88
N PHE A 251 -6.02 9.50 -5.60
CA PHE A 251 -6.55 9.34 -4.25
C PHE A 251 -5.48 8.77 -3.32
N TYR A 252 -4.78 7.71 -3.74
CA TYR A 252 -3.72 7.08 -2.96
C TYR A 252 -2.58 8.06 -2.67
N ALA A 253 -2.13 8.81 -3.67
CA ALA A 253 -1.10 9.82 -3.53
C ALA A 253 -1.47 10.91 -2.51
N LYS A 254 -2.74 11.33 -2.45
CA LYS A 254 -3.20 12.38 -1.54
C LYS A 254 -3.58 11.90 -0.14
N ASN A 255 -3.99 10.64 0.01
CA ASN A 255 -4.64 10.17 1.25
C ASN A 255 -3.89 9.02 1.93
N VAL A 256 -2.95 8.37 1.25
CA VAL A 256 -2.19 7.23 1.81
C VAL A 256 -0.72 7.57 1.95
N LEU A 257 -0.04 7.99 0.87
CA LEU A 257 1.39 8.30 0.91
C LEU A 257 1.81 9.31 2.01
N PRO A 258 1.01 10.33 2.37
CA PRO A 258 1.34 11.19 3.51
C PRO A 258 1.49 10.46 4.86
N GLY A 259 0.90 9.27 4.99
CA GLY A 259 1.06 8.39 6.15
C GLY A 259 2.51 7.93 6.37
N ILE A 260 3.33 7.86 5.31
CA ILE A 260 4.76 7.55 5.42
C ILE A 260 5.49 8.66 6.18
N GLY A 261 5.16 9.93 5.92
CA GLY A 261 5.70 11.07 6.67
C GLY A 261 5.27 11.08 8.15
N LEU A 262 4.08 10.58 8.47
CA LEU A 262 3.67 10.34 9.86
C LEU A 262 4.50 9.22 10.50
N ALA A 263 4.67 8.09 9.81
CA ALA A 263 5.49 6.97 10.28
C ALA A 263 6.93 7.42 10.55
N ARG A 264 7.50 8.25 9.66
CA ARG A 264 8.82 8.87 9.86
C ARG A 264 8.89 9.63 11.19
N LYS A 265 7.96 10.55 11.44
CA LYS A 265 7.94 11.34 12.69
C LYS A 265 7.85 10.46 13.93
N LEU A 266 7.03 9.41 13.89
CA LEU A 266 6.90 8.45 15.00
C LEU A 266 8.20 7.67 15.22
N ILE A 267 8.87 7.26 14.15
CA ILE A 267 10.15 6.54 14.21
C ILE A 267 11.27 7.45 14.72
N GLU A 268 11.32 8.71 14.29
CA GLU A 268 12.27 9.72 14.77
C GLU A 268 12.10 9.97 16.27
N ALA A 269 10.86 10.18 16.72
CA ALA A 269 10.56 10.43 18.13
C ALA A 269 10.67 9.19 19.02
N GLY A 270 10.51 7.97 18.49
CA GLY A 270 10.38 6.77 19.32
C GLY A 270 11.66 6.36 20.05
N ASP A 271 11.60 6.28 21.37
CA ASP A 271 12.67 5.80 22.26
C ASP A 271 12.41 4.35 22.71
N LEU A 272 13.09 3.92 23.79
CA LEU A 272 12.94 2.61 24.42
C LEU A 272 12.39 2.71 25.85
N GLU A 273 11.80 3.84 26.26
CA GLU A 273 11.24 3.98 27.63
C GLU A 273 10.21 2.87 27.92
N LEU A 274 9.42 2.47 26.92
CA LEU A 274 8.47 1.35 27.06
C LEU A 274 9.16 0.00 27.37
N MET A 275 10.40 -0.20 26.91
CA MET A 275 11.16 -1.42 27.19
C MET A 275 11.77 -1.42 28.60
N GLU A 276 11.78 -0.27 29.26
CA GLU A 276 12.24 -0.11 30.64
C GLU A 276 11.07 -0.24 31.64
N LEU A 277 9.81 -0.28 31.16
CA LEU A 277 8.64 -0.48 31.99
C LEU A 277 8.68 -1.87 32.63
N PRO A 278 8.63 -1.99 33.97
CA PRO A 278 8.60 -3.27 34.65
C PRO A 278 7.42 -4.16 34.23
N ASP A 279 7.65 -5.47 34.15
CA ASP A 279 6.64 -6.46 33.71
C ASP A 279 5.38 -6.48 34.60
N ASP A 280 5.49 -6.10 35.87
CA ASP A 280 4.37 -6.02 36.82
C ASP A 280 3.49 -4.77 36.64
N SER A 281 3.86 -3.88 35.71
CA SER A 281 3.16 -2.62 35.44
C SER A 281 2.24 -2.65 34.20
N TRP A 282 2.01 -3.83 33.60
CA TRP A 282 1.12 -4.04 32.43
C TRP A 282 -0.28 -4.53 32.83
#